data_AF-C0PU84-F1
#
_entry.id   AF-C0PU84-F1
#
_cell.length_a   1.000
_cell.length_b   1.000
_cell.length_c   1.000
_cell.angle_alpha   90.00
_cell.angle_beta   90.00
_cell.angle_gamma   90.00
#
_symmetry.space_group_name_H-M   'P 1'
#
loop_
_entity.id
_entity.type
_entity.pdbx_description
1 polymer ?
#
loop_
_entity_poly.entity_id
_entity_poly.type
_entity_poly.pdbx_seq_one_letter_code
_entity_poly.pdbx_strand_id
1 'polypeptide(L)'
;QHFKPYLKQHLPKRLHYANNRRIEAVHLLMERKWHVAWKVPENRRHPGRCGFFGDHGFDNKITSMRTIFLGYGPSFMFQTKVAEFENIELYNVMCDLLGLVPAPNNGTHGSLNNMLKAPPFTPIMPEEVTAPTTSDTTSATTYDLGCSCDNENKVEENNQRFSPAADGKQNQSMDCCLTLSINCSQEATHLPFGRPAVLFQTTYSLLLHSDFISGYSQELSMPLWTSFTVPKQEEVTSLPEPEPVSECVRADLRVPPEHSQACTTYSEDTDVSYGFLYPPELALSPESKYDASLITNTVPMYPAFKKVWSYLQGTLLKRYAEENNGINVVTGPIFDNNYDGLRDTTVKIKEYAAVSAPVPTHYYVVITSCQDVNQTAGVCDGPLNVFSFLLPHRSDNDESCKSSEDESQWVEELLKLHTARVRDVEILTGLDLYRSTTLNYTQTLSLKTYLHTFESDT
;
A
#
# COMPACT_ATOMS: atom_id res chain seq x y z
N GLN A 1 17.05 1.43 -24.37
CA GLN A 1 16.81 2.88 -24.54
C GLN A 1 17.21 3.54 -23.23
N HIS A 2 17.78 4.75 -23.21
CA HIS A 2 18.23 5.41 -21.97
C HIS A 2 17.23 6.41 -21.39
N PHE A 3 15.96 6.25 -21.76
CA PHE A 3 14.85 7.04 -21.27
C PHE A 3 13.56 6.23 -21.41
N LYS A 4 12.57 6.54 -20.58
CA LYS A 4 11.21 5.99 -20.66
C LYS A 4 10.19 7.12 -20.84
N PRO A 5 9.37 7.10 -21.90
CA PRO A 5 8.32 8.09 -22.10
C PRO A 5 7.09 7.80 -21.22
N TYR A 6 6.51 8.85 -20.64
CA TYR A 6 5.30 8.77 -19.83
C TYR A 6 4.31 9.84 -20.24
N LEU A 7 3.03 9.51 -20.21
CA LEU A 7 2.02 10.52 -19.94
C LEU A 7 2.13 10.93 -18.48
N LYS A 8 1.96 12.21 -18.16
CA LYS A 8 2.19 12.73 -16.80
C LYS A 8 1.41 11.99 -15.70
N GLN A 9 0.21 11.52 -16.00
CA GLN A 9 -0.62 10.75 -15.05
C GLN A 9 -0.07 9.34 -14.74
N HIS A 10 0.88 8.84 -15.54
CA HIS A 10 1.53 7.53 -15.36
C HIS A 10 2.93 7.64 -14.78
N LEU A 11 3.42 8.85 -14.50
CA LEU A 11 4.67 9.02 -13.76
C LEU A 11 4.54 8.42 -12.34
N PRO A 12 5.63 7.91 -11.76
CA PRO A 12 5.63 7.43 -10.38
C PRO A 12 5.06 8.47 -9.41
N LYS A 13 4.05 8.09 -8.62
CA LYS A 13 3.29 9.02 -7.77
C LYS A 13 4.13 9.80 -6.77
N ARG A 14 5.22 9.20 -6.28
CA ARG A 14 6.23 9.86 -5.43
C ARG A 14 6.80 11.17 -5.99
N LEU A 15 6.76 11.37 -7.31
CA LEU A 15 7.28 12.57 -7.95
C LEU A 15 6.32 13.75 -7.77
N HIS A 16 5.03 13.49 -7.50
CA HIS A 16 3.98 14.51 -7.39
C HIS A 16 3.98 15.50 -8.57
N TYR A 17 4.25 14.99 -9.77
CA TYR A 17 4.56 15.79 -10.97
C TYR A 17 3.55 15.59 -12.11
N ALA A 18 2.26 15.85 -11.82
CA ALA A 18 1.18 15.72 -12.81
C ALA A 18 0.16 16.87 -12.77
N ASN A 19 -0.26 17.29 -11.58
CA ASN A 19 -1.37 18.23 -11.37
C ASN A 19 -1.00 19.70 -11.53
N ASN A 20 -0.55 20.06 -12.73
CA ASN A 20 -0.43 21.45 -13.15
C ASN A 20 -0.59 21.55 -14.65
N ARG A 21 -1.23 22.62 -15.14
CA ARG A 21 -1.31 22.90 -16.58
C ARG A 21 0.05 23.19 -17.22
N ARG A 22 1.04 23.61 -16.42
CA ARG A 22 2.42 23.89 -16.85
C ARG A 22 3.26 22.62 -16.97
N ILE A 23 2.80 21.51 -16.42
CA ILE A 23 3.42 20.19 -16.58
C ILE A 23 2.83 19.61 -17.86
N GLU A 24 3.67 19.49 -18.88
CA GLU A 24 3.31 19.00 -20.21
C GLU A 24 2.73 17.59 -20.16
N ALA A 25 1.97 17.20 -21.19
CA ALA A 25 1.34 15.88 -21.20
C ALA A 25 2.36 14.74 -21.28
N VAL A 26 3.51 14.97 -21.93
CA VAL A 26 4.53 13.94 -22.22
C VAL A 26 5.82 14.27 -21.49
N HIS A 27 6.33 13.31 -20.73
CA HIS A 27 7.60 13.39 -20.02
C HIS A 27 8.53 12.25 -20.43
N LEU A 28 9.83 12.51 -20.37
CA LEU A 28 10.87 11.51 -20.60
C LEU A 28 11.63 11.35 -19.28
N LEU A 29 11.45 10.21 -18.62
CA LEU A 29 12.24 9.87 -17.44
C LEU A 29 13.58 9.32 -17.91
N MET A 30 14.64 10.10 -17.68
CA MET A 30 15.99 9.79 -18.16
C MET A 30 16.73 8.86 -17.22
N GLU A 31 17.49 7.91 -17.77
CA GLU A 31 18.49 7.18 -17.00
C GLU A 31 19.62 8.12 -16.56
N ARG A 32 20.25 7.81 -15.43
CA ARG A 32 21.38 8.57 -14.88
C ARG A 32 22.47 8.77 -15.95
N LYS A 33 23.03 9.98 -16.04
CA LYS A 33 24.10 10.38 -16.99
C LYS A 33 23.67 10.52 -18.45
N TRP A 34 22.37 10.37 -18.77
CA TRP A 34 21.87 10.51 -20.14
C TRP A 34 21.04 11.78 -20.34
N HIS A 35 21.17 12.39 -21.51
CA HIS A 35 20.37 13.55 -21.92
C HIS A 35 19.60 13.23 -23.19
N VAL A 36 18.45 13.88 -23.34
CA VAL A 36 17.66 13.83 -24.58
C VAL A 36 17.52 15.24 -25.13
N ALA A 37 17.73 15.38 -26.44
CA ALA A 37 17.55 16.62 -27.17
C ALA A 37 17.01 16.32 -28.57
N TRP A 38 16.19 17.22 -29.10
CA TRP A 38 15.59 17.07 -30.43
C TRP A 38 16.63 17.02 -31.57
N LYS A 39 17.71 17.79 -31.43
CA LYS A 39 18.86 17.79 -32.35
C LYS A 39 20.15 17.88 -31.57
N VAL A 40 21.20 17.26 -32.08
CA VAL A 40 22.56 17.44 -31.56
C VAL A 40 22.91 18.93 -31.67
N PRO A 41 23.36 19.58 -30.60
CA PRO A 41 23.76 20.99 -30.66
C PRO A 41 24.86 21.19 -31.72
N GLU A 42 24.60 22.02 -32.75
CA GLU A 42 25.52 22.27 -33.87
C GLU A 42 26.89 22.84 -33.42
N ASN A 43 26.95 23.44 -32.22
CA ASN A 43 28.13 24.13 -31.68
C ASN A 43 28.99 23.28 -30.72
N ARG A 44 29.35 22.04 -31.11
CA ARG A 44 30.43 21.28 -30.41
C ARG A 44 31.81 21.95 -30.50
N ARG A 45 31.96 23.02 -31.32
CA ARG A 45 33.21 23.80 -31.47
C ARG A 45 33.47 24.80 -30.35
N HIS A 46 32.50 25.03 -29.46
CA HIS A 46 32.68 25.86 -28.26
C HIS A 46 32.42 25.00 -27.02
N PRO A 47 33.46 24.67 -26.22
CA PRO A 47 33.23 24.05 -24.92
C PRO A 47 32.38 25.03 -24.09
N GLY A 48 31.11 24.67 -23.83
CA GLY A 48 30.20 25.47 -22.99
C GLY A 48 28.86 25.94 -23.61
N ARG A 49 28.46 25.55 -24.83
CA ARG A 49 27.12 25.95 -25.37
C ARG A 49 26.05 24.85 -25.49
N CYS A 50 26.38 23.60 -25.15
CA CYS A 50 25.54 22.61 -24.43
C CYS A 50 26.47 21.52 -23.80
N GLY A 51 27.69 21.91 -23.42
CA GLY A 51 28.79 21.03 -23.01
C GLY A 51 28.71 20.67 -21.53
N PHE A 52 27.83 19.73 -21.19
CA PHE A 52 27.62 19.30 -19.81
C PHE A 52 28.83 18.49 -19.32
N PHE A 53 29.65 19.08 -18.45
CA PHE A 53 30.62 18.35 -17.63
C PHE A 53 29.95 17.68 -16.41
N GLY A 54 28.80 18.21 -16.02
CA GLY A 54 27.86 17.69 -15.04
C GLY A 54 26.53 18.43 -15.22
N ASP A 55 25.42 17.77 -14.89
CA ASP A 55 24.08 18.35 -15.00
C ASP A 55 23.14 17.70 -13.96
N HIS A 56 21.96 18.29 -13.77
CA HIS A 56 20.95 17.84 -12.81
C HIS A 56 19.53 17.94 -13.39
N GLY A 57 18.52 17.53 -12.61
CA GLY A 57 17.12 17.47 -13.06
C GLY A 57 16.62 16.06 -13.36
N PHE A 58 17.44 15.05 -13.04
CA PHE A 58 17.03 13.65 -13.06
C PHE A 58 16.10 13.33 -11.89
N ASP A 59 15.66 12.07 -11.85
CA ASP A 59 14.92 11.49 -10.75
C ASP A 59 15.53 11.80 -9.37
N ASN A 60 14.70 12.27 -8.43
CA ASN A 60 15.15 12.64 -7.08
C ASN A 60 15.60 11.44 -6.23
N LYS A 61 15.31 10.19 -6.64
CA LYS A 61 15.86 8.99 -5.99
C LYS A 61 17.34 8.77 -6.28
N ILE A 62 17.85 9.31 -7.38
CA ILE A 62 19.23 9.10 -7.80
C ILE A 62 20.18 9.74 -6.78
N THR A 63 21.15 8.97 -6.31
CA THR A 63 22.09 9.39 -5.25
C THR A 63 22.86 10.66 -5.63
N SER A 64 23.22 10.85 -6.90
CA SER A 64 23.89 12.07 -7.37
C SER A 64 23.00 13.32 -7.42
N MET A 65 21.67 13.19 -7.29
CA MET A 65 20.73 14.31 -7.20
C MET A 65 20.40 14.70 -5.75
N ARG A 66 20.90 13.94 -4.77
CA ARG A 66 20.73 14.28 -3.35
C ARG A 66 21.50 15.57 -3.01
N THR A 67 20.97 16.32 -2.06
CA THR A 67 21.57 17.57 -1.57
C THR A 67 22.07 17.42 -0.14
N ILE A 68 22.89 18.37 0.31
CA ILE A 68 23.38 18.43 1.68
C ILE A 68 22.42 19.22 2.58
N PHE A 69 22.35 18.83 3.85
CA PHE A 69 21.74 19.61 4.90
C PHE A 69 22.67 19.67 6.12
N LEU A 70 22.90 20.87 6.66
CA LEU A 70 23.66 21.11 7.87
C LEU A 70 22.95 22.14 8.73
N GLY A 71 22.35 21.70 9.83
CA GLY A 71 21.76 22.57 10.85
C GLY A 71 22.79 22.94 11.91
N TYR A 72 23.05 24.24 12.10
CA TYR A 72 23.88 24.74 13.21
C TYR A 72 23.18 25.92 13.88
N GLY A 73 23.07 25.85 15.20
CA GLY A 73 22.46 26.91 15.98
C GLY A 73 22.03 26.45 17.37
N PRO A 74 21.51 27.37 18.20
CA PRO A 74 21.07 27.05 19.56
C PRO A 74 19.94 26.02 19.57
N SER A 75 19.03 26.08 18.60
CA SER A 75 17.84 25.22 18.52
C SER A 75 18.10 23.82 17.98
N PHE A 76 19.16 23.62 17.18
CA PHE A 76 19.51 22.30 16.65
C PHE A 76 20.24 21.44 17.68
N MET A 77 20.01 20.13 17.64
CA MET A 77 20.74 19.14 18.42
C MET A 77 22.24 19.18 18.07
N PHE A 78 23.10 18.95 19.07
CA PHE A 78 24.56 18.95 18.89
C PHE A 78 25.04 17.57 18.44
N GLN A 79 26.02 17.51 17.52
CA GLN A 79 26.66 16.27 17.05
C GLN A 79 25.66 15.15 16.67
N THR A 80 24.54 15.53 16.08
CA THR A 80 23.45 14.59 15.75
C THR A 80 23.38 14.39 14.24
N LYS A 81 23.45 13.12 13.81
CA LYS A 81 23.16 12.72 12.43
C LYS A 81 21.69 12.31 12.35
N VAL A 82 20.95 12.93 11.45
CA VAL A 82 19.56 12.55 11.15
C VAL A 82 19.51 11.66 9.90
N ALA A 83 18.44 10.87 9.77
CA ALA A 83 18.17 10.10 8.56
C ALA A 83 17.92 11.02 7.36
N GLU A 84 17.94 10.45 6.15
CA GLU A 84 17.57 11.18 4.94
C GLU A 84 16.10 11.63 5.01
N PHE A 85 15.85 12.84 4.53
CA PHE A 85 14.52 13.45 4.50
C PHE A 85 14.37 14.35 3.27
N GLU A 86 13.14 14.68 2.92
CA GLU A 86 12.83 15.51 1.75
C GLU A 86 12.87 17.01 2.08
N ASN A 87 13.34 17.83 1.15
CA ASN A 87 13.46 19.27 1.35
C ASN A 87 12.12 19.99 1.62
N ILE A 88 10.99 19.39 1.26
CA ILE A 88 9.65 19.90 1.53
C ILE A 88 9.37 20.04 3.04
N GLU A 89 10.04 19.24 3.87
CA GLU A 89 9.90 19.26 5.32
C GLU A 89 10.56 20.50 5.96
N LEU A 90 11.51 21.14 5.26
CA LEU A 90 12.29 22.26 5.79
C LEU A 90 11.44 23.52 6.05
N TYR A 91 10.35 23.72 5.31
CA TYR A 91 9.47 24.87 5.52
C TYR A 91 8.89 24.87 6.94
N ASN A 92 8.39 23.72 7.41
CA ASN A 92 7.87 23.58 8.78
C ASN A 92 8.96 23.84 9.82
N VAL A 93 10.17 23.31 9.61
CA VAL A 93 11.31 23.54 10.51
C VAL A 93 11.69 25.03 10.57
N MET A 94 11.71 25.73 9.43
CA MET A 94 11.98 27.17 9.41
C MET A 94 10.91 27.97 10.16
N CYS A 95 9.64 27.61 10.01
CA CYS A 95 8.55 28.20 10.78
C CYS A 95 8.71 27.96 12.29
N ASP A 96 9.03 26.73 12.69
CA ASP A 96 9.28 26.37 14.09
C ASP A 96 10.44 27.18 14.69
N LEU A 97 11.55 27.31 13.97
CA LEU A 97 12.71 28.09 14.42
C LEU A 97 12.40 29.60 14.58
N LEU A 98 11.45 30.12 13.82
CA LEU A 98 11.02 31.52 13.85
C LEU A 98 9.81 31.77 14.75
N GLY A 99 9.22 30.72 15.35
CA GLY A 99 7.98 30.84 16.13
C GLY A 99 6.77 31.23 15.28
N LEU A 100 6.74 30.82 14.01
CA LEU A 100 5.65 31.10 13.06
C LEU A 100 4.72 29.90 12.94
N VAL A 101 3.44 30.17 12.68
CA VAL A 101 2.49 29.15 12.23
C VAL A 101 2.72 28.92 10.74
N PRO A 102 3.08 27.70 10.29
CA PRO A 102 3.28 27.42 8.87
C PRO A 102 1.98 27.55 8.08
N ALA A 103 2.06 28.05 6.85
CA ALA A 103 0.96 27.97 5.89
C ALA A 103 0.76 26.51 5.43
N PRO A 104 -0.41 26.15 4.87
CA PRO A 104 -0.64 24.82 4.31
C PRO A 104 0.44 24.46 3.27
N ASN A 105 1.07 23.30 3.47
CA ASN A 105 2.18 22.82 2.66
C ASN A 105 2.21 21.27 2.65
N ASN A 106 3.09 20.68 1.83
CA ASN A 106 3.18 19.23 1.69
C ASN A 106 4.09 18.54 2.72
N GLY A 107 4.82 19.30 3.54
CA GLY A 107 5.65 18.76 4.61
C GLY A 107 4.79 18.23 5.77
N THR A 108 5.25 17.16 6.40
CA THR A 108 4.60 16.54 7.56
C THR A 108 5.11 17.19 8.84
N HIS A 109 4.39 18.20 9.35
CA HIS A 109 4.82 18.98 10.54
C HIS A 109 5.10 18.07 11.73
N GLY A 110 6.30 18.19 12.30
CA GLY A 110 6.77 17.34 13.40
C GLY A 110 7.60 16.11 12.99
N SER A 111 7.66 15.76 11.70
CA SER A 111 8.49 14.66 11.17
C SER A 111 9.98 14.83 11.47
N LEU A 112 10.43 16.09 11.56
CA LEU A 112 11.81 16.49 11.76
C LEU A 112 12.11 16.95 13.21
N ASN A 113 11.18 16.80 14.15
CA ASN A 113 11.36 17.24 15.54
C ASN A 113 12.62 16.65 16.21
N ASN A 114 13.04 15.45 15.81
CA ASN A 114 14.25 14.79 16.33
C ASN A 114 15.56 15.56 16.06
N MET A 115 15.56 16.58 15.17
CA MET A 115 16.72 17.44 14.93
C MET A 115 16.80 18.67 15.84
N LEU A 116 15.73 18.97 16.59
CA LEU A 116 15.59 20.17 17.42
C LEU A 116 15.69 19.81 18.90
N LYS A 117 16.37 20.66 19.70
CA LYS A 117 16.50 20.48 21.16
C LYS A 117 15.18 20.66 21.89
N ALA A 118 14.36 21.58 21.42
CA ALA A 118 13.06 21.94 22.00
C ALA A 118 12.10 22.29 20.85
N PRO A 119 11.50 21.29 20.19
CA PRO A 119 10.56 21.54 19.10
C PRO A 119 9.32 22.29 19.65
N PRO A 120 8.93 23.44 19.08
CA PRO A 120 7.78 24.21 19.55
C PRO A 120 6.44 23.55 19.20
N PHE A 121 6.43 22.71 18.16
CA PHE A 121 5.25 21.97 17.72
C PHE A 121 5.31 20.52 18.20
N THR A 122 4.24 20.07 18.87
CA THR A 122 4.05 18.66 19.23
C THR A 122 3.00 18.07 18.31
N PRO A 123 3.35 17.13 17.40
CA PRO A 123 2.38 16.53 16.50
C PRO A 123 1.37 15.68 17.28
N ILE A 124 0.12 15.68 16.83
CA ILE A 124 -0.97 14.89 17.40
C ILE A 124 -1.50 13.95 16.32
N MET A 125 -1.77 12.71 16.70
CA MET A 125 -2.37 11.72 15.81
C MET A 125 -3.76 12.18 15.37
N PRO A 126 -4.08 12.14 14.06
CA PRO A 126 -5.40 12.55 13.58
C PRO A 126 -6.49 11.64 14.17
N GLU A 127 -7.63 12.23 14.52
CA GLU A 127 -8.79 11.47 14.96
C GLU A 127 -9.38 10.67 13.79
N GLU A 128 -9.78 9.43 14.07
CA GLU A 128 -10.47 8.61 13.07
C GLU A 128 -11.85 9.23 12.78
N VAL A 129 -12.15 9.43 11.50
CA VAL A 129 -13.41 10.05 11.06
C VAL A 129 -14.54 9.01 11.00
N THR A 130 -14.22 7.78 10.61
CA THR A 130 -15.19 6.68 10.48
C THR A 130 -14.67 5.44 11.19
N ALA A 131 -15.37 5.04 12.24
CA ALA A 131 -15.16 3.75 12.91
C ALA A 131 -15.86 2.61 12.13
N PRO A 132 -15.37 1.36 12.23
CA PRO A 132 -15.99 0.24 11.54
C PRO A 132 -17.40 -0.04 12.06
N THR A 133 -18.32 -0.37 11.14
CA THR A 133 -19.69 -0.75 11.48
C THR A 133 -19.71 -2.16 12.07
N THR A 134 -20.50 -2.35 13.15
CA THR A 134 -20.78 -3.68 13.70
C THR A 134 -21.70 -4.43 12.73
N SER A 135 -21.24 -5.55 12.18
CA SER A 135 -22.06 -6.38 11.30
C SER A 135 -23.20 -7.03 12.09
N ASP A 136 -24.41 -6.50 11.95
CA ASP A 136 -25.62 -7.21 12.33
C ASP A 136 -25.82 -8.36 11.34
N THR A 137 -25.80 -9.58 11.84
CA THR A 137 -25.99 -10.79 11.03
C THR A 137 -27.46 -10.89 10.65
N THR A 138 -27.89 -10.18 9.61
CA THR A 138 -29.26 -10.30 9.09
C THR A 138 -29.36 -11.50 8.15
N SER A 139 -30.30 -12.39 8.51
CA SER A 139 -30.88 -13.52 7.76
C SER A 139 -30.31 -13.79 6.37
N ALA A 140 -29.56 -14.89 6.29
CA ALA A 140 -29.05 -15.49 5.06
C ALA A 140 -30.19 -15.89 4.11
N THR A 141 -30.31 -15.15 3.01
CA THR A 141 -30.90 -15.64 1.77
C THR A 141 -29.74 -16.04 0.85
N THR A 142 -29.76 -17.27 0.36
CA THR A 142 -28.78 -17.77 -0.61
C THR A 142 -29.08 -17.14 -1.97
N TYR A 143 -28.13 -16.36 -2.49
CA TYR A 143 -28.22 -15.75 -3.82
C TYR A 143 -27.13 -16.34 -4.73
N ASP A 144 -27.47 -16.56 -5.99
CA ASP A 144 -26.54 -17.03 -7.01
C ASP A 144 -25.79 -15.82 -7.61
N LEU A 145 -24.52 -15.65 -7.20
CA LEU A 145 -23.61 -14.64 -7.76
C LEU A 145 -22.88 -15.16 -9.02
N GLY A 146 -23.24 -16.35 -9.54
CA GLY A 146 -22.58 -16.99 -10.68
C GLY A 146 -21.18 -17.50 -10.36
N CYS A 147 -20.87 -17.70 -9.08
CA CYS A 147 -19.59 -18.16 -8.60
C CYS A 147 -19.58 -19.71 -8.55
N SER A 148 -18.62 -20.37 -9.19
CA SER A 148 -18.51 -21.84 -9.17
C SER A 148 -17.16 -22.30 -8.63
N CYS A 149 -17.20 -23.31 -7.78
CA CYS A 149 -16.03 -24.01 -7.26
C CYS A 149 -16.26 -25.51 -7.44
N ASP A 150 -15.70 -26.09 -8.51
CA ASP A 150 -15.95 -27.49 -8.89
C ASP A 150 -15.55 -28.53 -7.81
N ASN A 151 -14.80 -28.12 -6.79
CA ASN A 151 -14.40 -28.96 -5.65
C ASN A 151 -15.47 -29.08 -4.54
N GLU A 152 -16.65 -28.46 -4.66
CA GLU A 152 -17.70 -28.53 -3.63
C GLU A 152 -18.44 -29.88 -3.55
N ASN A 153 -18.21 -30.83 -4.46
CA ASN A 153 -18.87 -32.14 -4.42
C ASN A 153 -18.41 -33.12 -3.30
N LYS A 154 -17.68 -32.67 -2.26
CA LYS A 154 -17.22 -33.56 -1.15
C LYS A 154 -17.28 -33.01 0.28
N VAL A 155 -17.73 -31.77 0.55
CA VAL A 155 -17.68 -31.21 1.93
C VAL A 155 -18.98 -30.48 2.33
N GLU A 156 -20.14 -31.06 2.05
CA GLU A 156 -21.43 -30.55 2.55
C GLU A 156 -21.88 -31.15 3.90
N GLU A 157 -21.04 -31.87 4.65
CA GLU A 157 -21.52 -32.59 5.84
C GLU A 157 -21.15 -32.07 7.23
N ASN A 158 -20.46 -30.93 7.43
CA ASN A 158 -20.06 -30.56 8.82
C ASN A 158 -20.11 -29.08 9.27
N ASN A 159 -20.86 -28.21 8.60
CA ASN A 159 -21.07 -26.83 9.11
C ASN A 159 -22.26 -26.74 10.08
N GLN A 160 -22.12 -27.29 11.29
CA GLN A 160 -22.84 -26.76 12.45
C GLN A 160 -21.99 -25.67 13.10
N ARG A 161 -22.15 -24.42 12.66
CA ARG A 161 -21.56 -23.25 13.34
C ARG A 161 -22.42 -22.86 14.54
N PHE A 162 -21.76 -22.78 15.70
CA PHE A 162 -22.27 -22.34 16.99
C PHE A 162 -22.85 -20.91 16.93
N SER A 163 -24.05 -20.74 17.49
CA SER A 163 -24.61 -19.43 17.85
C SER A 163 -24.13 -19.01 19.26
N PRO A 164 -23.80 -17.74 19.53
CA PRO A 164 -23.56 -17.29 20.89
C PRO A 164 -24.90 -17.13 21.63
N ALA A 165 -24.99 -17.70 22.83
CA ALA A 165 -26.11 -17.47 23.75
C ALA A 165 -26.06 -16.02 24.28
N ALA A 166 -27.21 -15.35 24.25
CA ALA A 166 -27.41 -14.05 24.88
C ALA A 166 -27.42 -14.21 26.39
N ASP A 167 -26.60 -13.42 27.11
CA ASP A 167 -26.97 -13.01 28.46
C ASP A 167 -26.35 -11.64 28.79
N GLY A 168 -27.22 -10.74 29.23
CA GLY A 168 -26.88 -9.34 29.47
C GLY A 168 -26.22 -9.11 30.82
N LYS A 169 -25.32 -8.11 30.88
CA LYS A 169 -25.22 -7.11 31.96
C LYS A 169 -24.23 -6.01 31.58
N GLN A 170 -24.67 -4.77 31.76
CA GLN A 170 -23.88 -3.54 31.65
C GLN A 170 -22.81 -3.49 32.73
N ASN A 171 -21.58 -3.11 32.38
CA ASN A 171 -20.85 -2.01 33.02
C ASN A 171 -19.58 -1.64 32.24
N GLN A 172 -19.27 -0.34 32.28
CA GLN A 172 -18.25 0.36 31.52
C GLN A 172 -16.81 0.08 31.98
N SER A 173 -15.89 0.24 31.02
CA SER A 173 -14.44 0.46 31.10
C SER A 173 -13.52 -0.75 31.27
N MET A 174 -12.53 -0.77 30.37
CA MET A 174 -11.36 -1.64 30.23
C MET A 174 -11.56 -3.09 29.75
N ASP A 175 -10.65 -3.45 28.83
CA ASP A 175 -10.40 -4.73 28.18
C ASP A 175 -11.45 -5.30 27.22
N CYS A 176 -11.18 -5.07 25.94
CA CYS A 176 -11.77 -5.75 24.76
C CYS A 176 -11.44 -7.26 24.71
N CYS A 177 -10.90 -7.87 25.78
CA CYS A 177 -10.29 -9.20 25.72
C CYS A 177 -10.78 -10.18 26.79
N LEU A 178 -12.04 -10.11 27.24
CA LEU A 178 -12.58 -11.13 28.15
C LEU A 178 -13.68 -12.04 27.57
N THR A 179 -14.23 -11.73 26.39
CA THR A 179 -15.24 -12.58 25.71
C THR A 179 -14.79 -13.13 24.34
N LEU A 180 -13.55 -12.84 23.93
CA LEU A 180 -13.06 -12.90 22.55
C LEU A 180 -11.63 -13.47 22.42
N SER A 181 -11.32 -14.57 23.10
CA SER A 181 -9.95 -15.12 23.13
C SER A 181 -9.37 -15.46 21.74
N ILE A 182 -10.22 -15.65 20.72
CA ILE A 182 -9.80 -15.95 19.33
C ILE A 182 -9.61 -14.66 18.49
N ASN A 183 -10.48 -13.66 18.62
CA ASN A 183 -10.36 -12.41 17.85
C ASN A 183 -9.15 -11.58 18.30
N CYS A 184 -8.83 -11.57 19.61
CA CYS A 184 -7.62 -10.90 20.11
C CYS A 184 -6.34 -11.47 19.48
N SER A 185 -6.25 -12.80 19.26
CA SER A 185 -5.04 -13.42 18.70
C SER A 185 -4.81 -13.11 17.22
N GLN A 186 -5.89 -13.00 16.43
CA GLN A 186 -5.80 -12.68 15.00
C GLN A 186 -5.46 -11.20 14.79
N GLU A 187 -6.12 -10.30 15.52
CA GLU A 187 -5.79 -8.87 15.48
C GLU A 187 -4.34 -8.61 15.91
N ALA A 188 -3.86 -9.29 16.96
CA ALA A 188 -2.46 -9.17 17.39
C ALA A 188 -1.46 -9.66 16.32
N THR A 189 -1.85 -10.66 15.51
CA THR A 189 -0.95 -11.26 14.51
C THR A 189 -0.91 -10.46 13.21
N HIS A 190 -2.08 -10.05 12.71
CA HIS A 190 -2.22 -9.43 11.39
C HIS A 190 -2.35 -7.91 11.43
N LEU A 191 -2.61 -7.31 12.59
CA LEU A 191 -2.59 -5.86 12.80
C LEU A 191 -1.61 -5.46 13.92
N PRO A 192 -0.33 -5.89 13.88
CA PRO A 192 0.64 -5.63 14.94
C PRO A 192 0.90 -4.14 15.18
N PHE A 193 0.68 -3.31 14.15
CA PHE A 193 0.86 -1.86 14.20
C PHE A 193 -0.44 -1.07 14.35
N GLY A 194 -1.53 -1.77 14.70
CA GLY A 194 -2.88 -1.25 14.77
C GLY A 194 -3.58 -1.19 13.41
N ARG A 195 -4.91 -1.20 13.47
CA ARG A 195 -5.78 -1.09 12.30
C ARG A 195 -5.56 0.25 11.57
N PRO A 196 -5.50 0.27 10.22
CA PRO A 196 -5.58 1.51 9.46
C PRO A 196 -6.87 2.27 9.80
N ALA A 197 -6.73 3.51 10.26
CA ALA A 197 -7.89 4.37 10.54
C ALA A 197 -8.36 5.06 9.27
N VAL A 198 -9.68 5.27 9.17
CA VAL A 198 -10.29 5.91 8.00
C VAL A 198 -10.53 7.40 8.29
N LEU A 199 -9.84 8.27 7.54
CA LEU A 199 -9.86 9.74 7.74
C LEU A 199 -10.89 10.46 6.85
N PHE A 200 -11.84 9.75 6.27
CA PHE A 200 -12.91 10.30 5.44
C PHE A 200 -14.25 9.66 5.81
N GLN A 201 -15.35 10.32 5.47
CA GLN A 201 -16.69 9.80 5.71
C GLN A 201 -17.00 8.65 4.74
N THR A 202 -17.32 7.47 5.27
CA THR A 202 -17.78 6.30 4.50
C THR A 202 -18.49 5.30 5.42
N THR A 203 -18.88 4.15 4.88
CA THR A 203 -19.35 2.99 5.65
C THR A 203 -18.50 1.78 5.28
N TYR A 204 -17.87 1.17 6.28
CA TYR A 204 -17.09 -0.05 6.10
C TYR A 204 -17.18 -0.95 7.33
N SER A 205 -17.03 -2.26 7.12
CA SER A 205 -17.01 -3.26 8.19
C SER A 205 -15.66 -3.97 8.24
N LEU A 206 -15.35 -4.58 9.39
CA LEU A 206 -14.18 -5.45 9.53
C LEU A 206 -14.55 -6.88 9.19
N LEU A 207 -13.85 -7.47 8.23
CA LEU A 207 -13.94 -8.89 7.91
C LEU A 207 -12.70 -9.58 8.47
N LEU A 208 -12.92 -10.32 9.55
CA LEU A 208 -11.90 -11.10 10.25
C LEU A 208 -11.83 -12.50 9.63
N HIS A 209 -10.62 -12.96 9.31
CA HIS A 209 -10.31 -14.32 8.88
C HIS A 209 -9.11 -14.83 9.69
N SER A 210 -8.80 -16.12 9.56
CA SER A 210 -7.66 -16.72 10.26
C SER A 210 -6.32 -16.12 9.87
N ASP A 211 -6.08 -15.91 8.57
CA ASP A 211 -4.76 -15.54 8.04
C ASP A 211 -4.67 -14.07 7.56
N PHE A 212 -5.79 -13.34 7.56
CA PHE A 212 -5.85 -11.93 7.15
C PHE A 212 -7.06 -11.19 7.71
N ILE A 213 -6.98 -9.86 7.75
CA ILE A 213 -8.06 -8.97 8.17
C ILE A 213 -8.27 -7.91 7.10
N SER A 214 -9.51 -7.60 6.74
CA SER A 214 -9.81 -6.55 5.77
C SER A 214 -10.85 -5.55 6.27
N GLY A 215 -10.69 -4.29 5.85
CA GLY A 215 -11.69 -3.24 6.00
C GLY A 215 -12.53 -3.13 4.73
N TYR A 216 -13.73 -3.71 4.73
CA TYR A 216 -14.58 -3.83 3.53
C TYR A 216 -15.54 -2.65 3.39
N SER A 217 -15.43 -1.89 2.29
CA SER A 217 -16.35 -0.79 2.00
C SER A 217 -17.60 -1.30 1.29
N GLN A 218 -18.75 -1.07 1.91
CA GLN A 218 -20.06 -1.38 1.32
C GLN A 218 -20.38 -0.44 0.14
N GLU A 219 -19.85 0.78 0.15
CA GLU A 219 -20.11 1.79 -0.89
C GLU A 219 -19.37 1.51 -2.20
N LEU A 220 -18.20 0.87 -2.11
CA LEU A 220 -17.34 0.51 -3.24
C LEU A 220 -17.43 -0.99 -3.59
N SER A 221 -18.12 -1.78 -2.77
CA SER A 221 -18.19 -3.24 -2.87
C SER A 221 -16.80 -3.89 -2.96
N MET A 222 -15.82 -3.39 -2.21
CA MET A 222 -14.46 -3.95 -2.16
C MET A 222 -13.71 -3.51 -0.88
N PRO A 223 -12.62 -4.19 -0.51
CA PRO A 223 -11.77 -3.75 0.60
C PRO A 223 -11.07 -2.42 0.33
N LEU A 224 -11.05 -1.56 1.34
CA LEU A 224 -10.17 -0.38 1.40
C LEU A 224 -8.72 -0.80 1.68
N TRP A 225 -8.57 -1.83 2.49
CA TRP A 225 -7.29 -2.39 2.89
C TRP A 225 -7.48 -3.85 3.34
N THR A 226 -6.44 -4.64 3.12
CA THR A 226 -6.27 -5.98 3.67
C THR A 226 -4.90 -6.07 4.32
N SER A 227 -4.82 -6.60 5.54
CA SER A 227 -3.58 -6.80 6.27
C SER A 227 -3.39 -8.25 6.66
N PHE A 228 -2.16 -8.74 6.49
CA PHE A 228 -1.76 -10.10 6.79
C PHE A 228 -0.27 -10.14 7.14
N THR A 229 0.16 -11.22 7.77
CA THR A 229 1.55 -11.41 8.20
C THR A 229 2.08 -12.67 7.55
N VAL A 230 3.17 -12.54 6.81
CA VAL A 230 3.84 -13.67 6.15
C VAL A 230 5.01 -14.08 7.04
N PRO A 231 4.95 -15.26 7.69
CA PRO A 231 6.04 -15.74 8.53
C PRO A 231 7.23 -16.16 7.67
N LYS A 232 8.40 -16.26 8.32
CA LYS A 232 9.56 -16.93 7.73
C LYS A 232 9.21 -18.40 7.48
N GLN A 233 9.42 -18.90 6.26
CA GLN A 233 9.20 -20.32 5.97
C GLN A 233 10.42 -21.11 6.47
N GLU A 234 10.25 -21.96 7.49
CA GLU A 234 11.30 -22.92 7.85
C GLU A 234 11.46 -23.93 6.69
N GLU A 235 12.70 -24.32 6.37
CA GLU A 235 13.01 -25.37 5.38
C GLU A 235 12.41 -26.72 5.82
N VAL A 236 11.12 -26.91 5.58
CA VAL A 236 10.47 -28.21 5.65
C VAL A 236 10.40 -28.74 4.23
N THR A 237 11.05 -29.89 4.05
CA THR A 237 11.04 -30.78 2.87
C THR A 237 9.93 -30.49 1.87
N SER A 238 10.35 -30.16 0.63
CA SER A 238 9.57 -30.11 -0.61
C SER A 238 8.19 -30.75 -0.47
N LEU A 239 7.20 -29.94 -0.10
CA LEU A 239 5.81 -30.27 -0.33
C LEU A 239 5.59 -30.41 -1.85
N PRO A 240 4.66 -31.27 -2.31
CA PRO A 240 4.39 -31.45 -3.72
C PRO A 240 4.08 -30.10 -4.38
N GLU A 241 4.41 -29.97 -5.67
CA GLU A 241 4.06 -28.80 -6.48
C GLU A 241 2.64 -28.30 -6.13
N PRO A 242 2.43 -26.99 -5.93
CA PRO A 242 1.11 -26.48 -5.65
C PRO A 242 0.20 -26.86 -6.81
N GLU A 243 -0.80 -27.71 -6.54
CA GLU A 243 -1.92 -27.94 -7.43
C GLU A 243 -2.40 -26.59 -7.96
N PRO A 244 -2.65 -26.45 -9.28
CA PRO A 244 -3.05 -25.18 -9.86
C PRO A 244 -4.22 -24.62 -9.06
N VAL A 245 -4.07 -23.37 -8.63
CA VAL A 245 -5.09 -22.64 -7.89
C VAL A 245 -6.37 -22.75 -8.70
N SER A 246 -7.34 -23.51 -8.20
CA SER A 246 -8.68 -23.47 -8.77
C SER A 246 -9.09 -22.00 -8.69
N GLU A 247 -9.35 -21.36 -9.84
CA GLU A 247 -9.92 -20.01 -9.96
C GLU A 247 -11.35 -20.03 -9.39
N CYS A 248 -11.43 -20.31 -8.09
CA CYS A 248 -12.63 -20.53 -7.33
C CYS A 248 -12.83 -19.29 -6.49
N VAL A 249 -13.89 -18.57 -6.81
CA VAL A 249 -14.39 -17.44 -6.05
C VAL A 249 -15.71 -17.87 -5.41
N ARG A 250 -15.96 -17.45 -4.17
CA ARG A 250 -17.15 -17.83 -3.40
C ARG A 250 -17.86 -16.60 -2.85
N ALA A 251 -19.18 -16.69 -2.71
CA ALA A 251 -19.95 -15.65 -2.06
C ALA A 251 -19.59 -15.56 -0.56
N ASP A 252 -19.52 -14.34 -0.02
CA ASP A 252 -19.34 -14.11 1.42
C ASP A 252 -20.69 -13.79 2.07
N LEU A 253 -21.19 -14.72 2.89
CA LEU A 253 -22.50 -14.61 3.54
C LEU A 253 -22.59 -13.45 4.55
N ARG A 254 -21.46 -12.85 4.95
CA ARG A 254 -21.45 -11.69 5.86
C ARG A 254 -21.79 -10.38 5.15
N VAL A 255 -21.71 -10.34 3.82
CA VAL A 255 -21.92 -9.15 3.01
C VAL A 255 -23.19 -9.34 2.16
N PRO A 256 -24.20 -8.47 2.30
CA PRO A 256 -25.40 -8.52 1.47
C PRO A 256 -25.07 -8.38 -0.03
N PRO A 257 -25.85 -9.00 -0.93
CA PRO A 257 -25.59 -8.96 -2.37
C PRO A 257 -25.55 -7.55 -2.95
N GLU A 258 -26.34 -6.61 -2.43
CA GLU A 258 -26.35 -5.20 -2.84
C GLU A 258 -25.01 -4.49 -2.59
N HIS A 259 -24.18 -5.04 -1.70
CA HIS A 259 -22.86 -4.54 -1.33
C HIS A 259 -21.74 -5.51 -1.73
N SER A 260 -22.05 -6.55 -2.51
CA SER A 260 -21.09 -7.52 -3.04
C SER A 260 -20.89 -7.33 -4.54
N GLN A 261 -19.71 -7.67 -5.03
CA GLN A 261 -19.51 -7.89 -6.47
C GLN A 261 -20.16 -9.21 -6.89
N ALA A 262 -20.43 -9.36 -8.19
CA ALA A 262 -20.91 -10.61 -8.78
C ALA A 262 -19.80 -11.26 -9.62
N CYS A 263 -19.66 -12.59 -9.55
CA CYS A 263 -18.68 -13.32 -10.35
C CYS A 263 -18.99 -13.23 -11.86
N THR A 264 -20.27 -13.13 -12.21
CA THR A 264 -20.71 -12.94 -13.60
C THR A 264 -20.15 -11.67 -14.23
N THR A 265 -19.96 -10.59 -13.46
CA THR A 265 -19.38 -9.33 -13.95
C THR A 265 -18.01 -9.55 -14.60
N TYR A 266 -17.19 -10.41 -14.02
CA TYR A 266 -15.84 -10.70 -14.54
C TYR A 266 -15.83 -11.72 -15.69
N SER A 267 -16.92 -12.46 -15.89
CA SER A 267 -17.04 -13.40 -17.00
C SER A 267 -17.52 -12.73 -18.30
N GLU A 268 -18.22 -11.60 -18.18
CA GLU A 268 -18.78 -10.85 -19.31
C GLU A 268 -17.86 -9.72 -19.79
N ASP A 269 -17.07 -9.11 -18.89
CA ASP A 269 -16.11 -8.05 -19.23
C ASP A 269 -14.78 -8.65 -19.69
N THR A 270 -14.37 -8.38 -20.93
CA THR A 270 -13.12 -8.91 -21.50
C THR A 270 -11.89 -8.11 -21.10
N ASP A 271 -12.07 -6.88 -20.63
CA ASP A 271 -10.97 -5.93 -20.41
C ASP A 271 -10.48 -5.99 -18.95
N VAL A 272 -11.37 -6.29 -18.00
CA VAL A 272 -11.07 -6.29 -16.56
C VAL A 272 -11.38 -7.65 -15.93
N SER A 273 -10.38 -8.25 -15.30
CA SER A 273 -10.51 -9.47 -14.49
C SER A 273 -10.56 -9.12 -13.00
N TYR A 274 -10.29 -10.08 -12.13
CA TYR A 274 -10.15 -9.88 -10.68
C TYR A 274 -8.79 -10.38 -10.18
N GLY A 275 -8.33 -9.80 -9.08
CA GLY A 275 -7.19 -10.25 -8.29
C GLY A 275 -7.54 -10.30 -6.80
N PHE A 276 -6.77 -11.07 -6.02
CA PHE A 276 -6.96 -11.18 -4.58
C PHE A 276 -6.01 -10.24 -3.82
N LEU A 277 -6.51 -9.55 -2.78
CA LEU A 277 -5.67 -8.71 -1.93
C LEU A 277 -4.83 -9.54 -0.96
N TYR A 278 -5.43 -10.55 -0.33
CA TYR A 278 -4.72 -11.63 0.33
C TYR A 278 -4.60 -12.83 -0.63
N PRO A 279 -3.37 -13.25 -1.01
CA PRO A 279 -3.17 -14.33 -1.97
C PRO A 279 -3.52 -15.71 -1.37
N PRO A 280 -4.44 -16.49 -1.99
CA PRO A 280 -4.77 -17.84 -1.54
C PRO A 280 -3.57 -18.81 -1.49
N GLU A 281 -2.49 -18.51 -2.20
CA GLU A 281 -1.23 -19.27 -2.22
C GLU A 281 -0.40 -19.11 -0.93
N LEU A 282 -0.74 -18.14 -0.08
CA LEU A 282 -0.12 -17.94 1.23
C LEU A 282 -0.97 -18.48 2.39
N ALA A 283 -2.11 -19.11 2.10
CA ALA A 283 -2.98 -19.73 3.10
C ALA A 283 -2.25 -20.83 3.88
N LEU A 284 -2.30 -20.76 5.21
CA LEU A 284 -1.65 -21.70 6.12
C LEU A 284 -2.42 -23.01 6.31
N SER A 285 -3.70 -23.03 5.96
CA SER A 285 -4.60 -24.18 6.12
C SER A 285 -5.56 -24.32 4.92
N PRO A 286 -6.12 -25.52 4.67
CA PRO A 286 -7.18 -25.68 3.66
C PRO A 286 -8.39 -24.79 3.95
N GLU A 287 -8.77 -24.62 5.22
CA GLU A 287 -9.85 -23.76 5.66
C GLU A 287 -9.58 -22.29 5.32
N SER A 288 -8.38 -21.80 5.63
CA SER A 288 -8.01 -20.42 5.30
C SER A 288 -7.86 -20.17 3.80
N LYS A 289 -7.56 -21.21 3.01
CA LYS A 289 -7.62 -21.14 1.54
C LYS A 289 -9.04 -20.89 1.03
N TYR A 290 -10.06 -21.50 1.66
CA TYR A 290 -11.46 -21.20 1.33
C TYR A 290 -11.87 -19.78 1.72
N ASP A 291 -11.38 -19.28 2.85
CA ASP A 291 -11.60 -17.90 3.29
C ASP A 291 -10.92 -16.89 2.33
N ALA A 292 -9.73 -17.21 1.83
CA ALA A 292 -9.02 -16.40 0.83
C ALA A 292 -9.76 -16.33 -0.52
N SER A 293 -10.51 -17.38 -0.87
CA SER A 293 -11.32 -17.47 -2.09
C SER A 293 -12.66 -16.71 -2.03
N LEU A 294 -12.94 -15.95 -0.97
CA LEU A 294 -14.17 -15.15 -0.89
C LEU A 294 -14.13 -13.94 -1.86
N ILE A 295 -15.28 -13.62 -2.46
CA ILE A 295 -15.47 -12.47 -3.36
C ILE A 295 -15.12 -11.14 -2.67
N THR A 296 -15.29 -11.07 -1.35
CA THR A 296 -14.94 -9.89 -0.52
C THR A 296 -13.43 -9.67 -0.38
N ASN A 297 -12.59 -10.63 -0.79
CA ASN A 297 -11.15 -10.48 -0.90
C ASN A 297 -10.69 -10.11 -2.33
N THR A 298 -11.62 -9.94 -3.27
CA THR A 298 -11.32 -9.64 -4.68
C THR A 298 -11.43 -8.16 -5.02
N VAL A 299 -10.64 -7.73 -6.01
CA VAL A 299 -10.60 -6.37 -6.55
C VAL A 299 -10.47 -6.40 -8.08
N PRO A 300 -11.09 -5.44 -8.82
CA PRO A 300 -11.00 -5.39 -10.28
C PRO A 300 -9.56 -5.16 -10.77
N MET A 301 -9.06 -6.07 -11.59
CA MET A 301 -7.66 -6.10 -12.00
C MET A 301 -7.47 -6.40 -13.49
N TYR A 302 -6.73 -5.56 -14.20
CA TYR A 302 -6.33 -5.78 -15.57
C TYR A 302 -5.47 -7.05 -15.67
N PRO A 303 -5.71 -7.92 -16.67
CA PRO A 303 -4.91 -9.14 -16.85
C PRO A 303 -3.40 -8.88 -16.96
N ALA A 304 -2.99 -7.78 -17.60
CA ALA A 304 -1.58 -7.41 -17.68
C ALA A 304 -0.98 -7.10 -16.31
N PHE A 305 -1.70 -6.32 -15.48
CA PHE A 305 -1.27 -6.00 -14.12
C PHE A 305 -1.30 -7.23 -13.19
N LYS A 306 -2.25 -8.15 -13.39
CA LYS A 306 -2.34 -9.40 -12.62
C LYS A 306 -1.03 -10.19 -12.65
N LYS A 307 -0.27 -10.16 -13.74
CA LYS A 307 1.08 -10.77 -13.80
C LYS A 307 2.07 -10.14 -12.81
N VAL A 308 2.10 -8.81 -12.73
CA VAL A 308 2.93 -8.05 -11.78
C VAL A 308 2.52 -8.41 -10.35
N TRP A 309 1.21 -8.42 -10.10
CA TRP A 309 0.61 -8.70 -8.81
C TRP A 309 0.90 -10.12 -8.32
N SER A 310 0.69 -11.13 -9.18
CA SER A 310 0.98 -12.53 -8.90
C SER A 310 2.46 -12.78 -8.65
N TYR A 311 3.38 -12.14 -9.40
CA TYR A 311 4.82 -12.28 -9.12
C TYR A 311 5.20 -11.63 -7.77
N LEU A 312 4.66 -10.45 -7.47
CA LEU A 312 4.86 -9.80 -6.17
C LEU A 312 4.41 -10.68 -5.01
N GLN A 313 3.17 -11.18 -5.06
CA GLN A 313 2.59 -11.98 -3.99
C GLN A 313 3.20 -13.39 -3.90
N GLY A 314 3.36 -14.06 -5.04
CA GLY A 314 3.78 -15.46 -5.12
C GLY A 314 5.28 -15.69 -4.90
N THR A 315 6.12 -14.70 -5.26
CA THR A 315 7.59 -14.81 -5.24
C THR A 315 8.20 -13.81 -4.27
N LEU A 316 7.94 -12.51 -4.44
CA LEU A 316 8.69 -11.47 -3.73
C LEU A 316 8.31 -11.37 -2.24
N LEU A 317 7.01 -11.46 -1.89
CA LEU A 317 6.60 -11.43 -0.49
C LEU A 317 7.22 -12.57 0.32
N LYS A 318 7.30 -13.78 -0.27
CA LYS A 318 7.97 -14.94 0.35
C LYS A 318 9.46 -14.67 0.56
N ARG A 319 10.14 -14.11 -0.45
CA ARG A 319 11.56 -13.74 -0.34
C ARG A 319 11.80 -12.68 0.73
N TYR A 320 10.98 -11.63 0.78
CA TYR A 320 11.09 -10.60 1.80
C TYR A 320 10.80 -11.14 3.20
N ALA A 321 9.84 -12.07 3.36
CA ALA A 321 9.60 -12.76 4.62
C ALA A 321 10.82 -13.59 5.06
N GLU A 322 11.46 -14.29 4.14
CA GLU A 322 12.68 -15.08 4.42
C GLU A 322 13.85 -14.19 4.89
N GLU A 323 14.09 -13.10 4.18
CA GLU A 323 15.19 -12.16 4.45
C GLU A 323 15.01 -11.37 5.76
N ASN A 324 13.78 -11.18 6.22
CA ASN A 324 13.44 -10.29 7.34
C ASN A 324 12.82 -11.01 8.56
N ASN A 325 12.88 -12.34 8.61
CA ASN A 325 12.26 -13.13 9.69
C ASN A 325 10.76 -12.84 9.86
N GLY A 326 10.07 -12.80 8.73
CA GLY A 326 8.65 -12.48 8.60
C GLY A 326 8.38 -11.00 8.36
N ILE A 327 7.30 -10.74 7.63
CA ILE A 327 6.85 -9.38 7.27
C ILE A 327 5.36 -9.22 7.56
N ASN A 328 4.95 -8.02 7.93
CA ASN A 328 3.55 -7.60 7.87
C ASN A 328 3.32 -6.86 6.54
N VAL A 329 2.18 -7.13 5.91
CA VAL A 329 1.80 -6.55 4.63
C VAL A 329 0.43 -5.89 4.78
N VAL A 330 0.30 -4.68 4.26
CA VAL A 330 -1.00 -3.99 4.08
C VAL A 330 -1.14 -3.64 2.60
N THR A 331 -2.21 -4.10 1.97
CA THR A 331 -2.48 -3.86 0.54
C THR A 331 -3.88 -3.31 0.32
N GLY A 332 -4.09 -2.61 -0.79
CA GLY A 332 -5.43 -2.16 -1.18
C GLY A 332 -5.45 -1.32 -2.46
N PRO A 333 -6.65 -0.94 -2.93
CA PRO A 333 -6.85 -0.13 -4.12
C PRO A 333 -6.68 1.37 -3.85
N ILE A 334 -6.34 2.13 -4.90
CA ILE A 334 -6.27 3.60 -4.91
C ILE A 334 -7.06 4.16 -6.09
N PHE A 335 -7.81 5.23 -5.82
CA PHE A 335 -8.55 5.98 -6.82
C PHE A 335 -8.07 7.44 -6.85
N ASP A 336 -7.33 7.79 -7.90
CA ASP A 336 -6.83 9.14 -8.20
C ASP A 336 -6.97 9.38 -9.72
N ASN A 337 -8.21 9.49 -10.18
CA ASN A 337 -8.58 9.60 -11.59
C ASN A 337 -8.24 10.97 -12.19
N ASN A 338 -8.14 12.00 -11.35
CA ASN A 338 -7.73 13.34 -11.79
C ASN A 338 -6.25 13.64 -11.54
N TYR A 339 -5.45 12.63 -11.18
CA TYR A 339 -3.99 12.71 -11.04
C TYR A 339 -3.51 13.87 -10.15
N ASP A 340 -4.30 14.22 -9.13
CA ASP A 340 -3.98 15.29 -8.18
C ASP A 340 -3.12 14.84 -6.99
N GLY A 341 -2.89 13.53 -6.88
CA GLY A 341 -2.12 12.94 -5.80
C GLY A 341 -2.91 12.84 -4.50
N LEU A 342 -4.24 13.02 -4.53
CA LEU A 342 -5.15 12.90 -3.40
C LEU A 342 -6.18 11.79 -3.66
N ARG A 343 -6.78 11.29 -2.59
CA ARG A 343 -7.91 10.37 -2.67
C ARG A 343 -9.12 11.04 -3.34
N ASP A 344 -9.66 10.42 -4.39
CA ASP A 344 -10.95 10.81 -4.97
C ASP A 344 -12.12 10.60 -3.99
N THR A 345 -13.14 11.45 -4.05
CA THR A 345 -14.40 11.22 -3.30
C THR A 345 -15.19 10.07 -3.90
N THR A 346 -16.03 9.39 -3.11
CA THR A 346 -16.86 8.27 -3.60
C THR A 346 -17.74 8.70 -4.79
N VAL A 347 -18.23 9.94 -4.78
CA VAL A 347 -19.00 10.53 -5.89
C VAL A 347 -18.17 10.52 -7.18
N LYS A 348 -16.95 11.05 -7.11
CA LYS A 348 -16.05 11.14 -8.25
C LYS A 348 -15.64 9.75 -8.75
N ILE A 349 -15.33 8.83 -7.85
CA ILE A 349 -15.03 7.43 -8.19
C ILE A 349 -16.17 6.82 -9.02
N LYS A 350 -17.42 7.01 -8.59
CA LYS A 350 -18.60 6.51 -9.30
C LYS A 350 -18.86 7.24 -10.62
N GLU A 351 -18.57 8.54 -10.71
CA GLU A 351 -18.64 9.30 -11.97
C GLU A 351 -17.68 8.77 -13.04
N TYR A 352 -16.45 8.41 -12.65
CA TYR A 352 -15.47 7.81 -13.57
C TYR A 352 -15.81 6.36 -13.94
N ALA A 353 -16.39 5.59 -13.03
CA ALA A 353 -16.82 4.21 -13.28
C ALA A 353 -18.07 4.12 -14.17
N ALA A 354 -18.89 5.18 -14.20
CA ALA A 354 -20.17 5.22 -14.90
C ALA A 354 -21.11 4.06 -14.50
N VAL A 355 -21.24 3.02 -15.34
CA VAL A 355 -22.17 1.88 -15.12
C VAL A 355 -21.42 0.61 -14.70
N SER A 356 -20.09 0.58 -14.81
CA SER A 356 -19.28 -0.58 -14.42
C SER A 356 -18.78 -0.48 -12.98
N ALA A 357 -18.18 -1.56 -12.48
CA ALA A 357 -17.51 -1.55 -11.18
C ALA A 357 -16.33 -0.57 -11.18
N PRO A 358 -16.08 0.18 -10.09
CA PRO A 358 -14.95 1.09 -10.02
C PRO A 358 -13.61 0.37 -10.19
N VAL A 359 -12.87 0.73 -11.24
CA VAL A 359 -11.53 0.17 -11.49
C VAL A 359 -10.49 1.06 -10.78
N PRO A 360 -9.66 0.52 -9.87
CA PRO A 360 -8.61 1.29 -9.21
C PRO A 360 -7.60 1.85 -10.20
N THR A 361 -7.08 3.04 -9.93
CA THR A 361 -6.00 3.65 -10.74
C THR A 361 -4.63 3.07 -10.38
N HIS A 362 -4.45 2.68 -9.11
CA HIS A 362 -3.22 2.13 -8.57
C HIS A 362 -3.57 1.08 -7.50
N TYR A 363 -2.60 0.25 -7.16
CA TYR A 363 -2.61 -0.60 -5.98
C TYR A 363 -1.45 -0.24 -5.08
N TYR A 364 -1.69 -0.15 -3.78
CA TYR A 364 -0.61 0.03 -2.81
C TYR A 364 -0.27 -1.27 -2.10
N VAL A 365 1.01 -1.35 -1.70
CA VAL A 365 1.53 -2.42 -0.86
C VAL A 365 2.50 -1.77 0.12
N VAL A 366 2.23 -1.86 1.42
CA VAL A 366 3.12 -1.44 2.50
C VAL A 366 3.67 -2.69 3.17
N ILE A 367 5.00 -2.84 3.18
CA ILE A 367 5.69 -3.97 3.78
C ILE A 367 6.47 -3.45 4.97
N THR A 368 6.25 -4.10 6.11
CA THR A 368 6.88 -3.75 7.39
C THR A 368 7.59 -4.96 7.98
N SER A 369 8.83 -4.77 8.38
CA SER A 369 9.61 -5.73 9.15
C SER A 369 10.31 -5.07 10.34
N CYS A 370 10.87 -5.89 11.22
CA CYS A 370 11.78 -5.38 12.24
C CYS A 370 13.16 -5.13 11.61
N GLN A 371 13.83 -4.05 12.01
CA GLN A 371 15.21 -3.82 11.56
C GLN A 371 16.19 -4.84 12.18
N ASP A 372 15.89 -5.34 13.38
CA ASP A 372 16.57 -6.49 13.97
C ASP A 372 15.98 -7.77 13.38
N VAL A 373 16.75 -8.42 12.50
CA VAL A 373 16.35 -9.66 11.81
C VAL A 373 16.10 -10.84 12.76
N ASN A 374 16.49 -10.75 14.04
CA ASN A 374 16.17 -11.80 15.01
C ASN A 374 14.75 -11.68 15.57
N GLN A 375 14.07 -10.56 15.34
CA GLN A 375 12.73 -10.29 15.84
C GLN A 375 11.73 -10.31 14.69
N THR A 376 10.53 -10.81 14.95
CA THR A 376 9.43 -10.76 13.98
C THR A 376 8.74 -9.40 14.04
N ALA A 377 8.03 -9.02 12.96
CA ALA A 377 7.31 -7.75 12.89
C ALA A 377 6.31 -7.54 14.04
N GLY A 378 5.70 -8.62 14.59
CA GLY A 378 4.70 -8.54 15.65
C GLY A 378 5.25 -8.30 17.06
N VAL A 379 6.53 -8.57 17.29
CA VAL A 379 7.18 -8.44 18.62
C VAL A 379 8.42 -7.54 18.52
N CYS A 380 8.45 -6.65 17.53
CA CYS A 380 9.59 -5.77 17.30
C CYS A 380 9.64 -4.68 18.38
N ASP A 381 10.64 -4.76 19.25
CA ASP A 381 10.93 -3.72 20.27
C ASP A 381 11.80 -2.58 19.70
N GLY A 382 12.44 -2.84 18.55
CA GLY A 382 13.39 -1.94 17.89
C GLY A 382 12.77 -1.02 16.82
N PRO A 383 13.62 -0.32 16.05
CA PRO A 383 13.18 0.44 14.89
C PRO A 383 12.58 -0.48 13.82
N LEU A 384 11.52 0.00 13.17
CA LEU A 384 10.86 -0.69 12.07
C LEU A 384 11.56 -0.37 10.75
N ASN A 385 11.64 -1.37 9.87
CA ASN A 385 11.99 -1.20 8.47
C ASN A 385 10.71 -1.21 7.65
N VAL A 386 10.48 -0.15 6.87
CA VAL A 386 9.30 0.00 6.03
C VAL A 386 9.69 0.38 4.61
N PHE A 387 9.02 -0.23 3.65
CA PHE A 387 8.98 0.26 2.28
C PHE A 387 7.59 0.03 1.70
N SER A 388 7.22 0.87 0.74
CA SER A 388 5.91 0.77 0.11
C SER A 388 5.99 0.97 -1.39
N PHE A 389 5.00 0.44 -2.09
CA PHE A 389 4.84 0.55 -3.53
C PHE A 389 3.51 1.20 -3.85
N LEU A 390 3.49 2.04 -4.89
CA LEU A 390 2.29 2.60 -5.51
C LEU A 390 2.26 2.19 -6.98
N LEU A 391 1.65 1.04 -7.25
CA LEU A 391 1.76 0.37 -8.54
C LEU A 391 0.68 0.86 -9.50
N PRO A 392 1.04 1.37 -10.69
CA PRO A 392 0.08 1.85 -11.67
C PRO A 392 -0.73 0.69 -12.23
N HIS A 393 -2.05 0.78 -12.13
CA HIS A 393 -2.96 -0.25 -12.60
C HIS A 393 -3.28 0.00 -14.08
N ARG A 394 -2.59 -0.71 -14.97
CA ARG A 394 -2.66 -0.51 -16.44
C ARG A 394 -3.12 -1.77 -17.16
N SER A 395 -3.76 -1.57 -18.31
CA SER A 395 -4.19 -2.63 -19.23
C SER A 395 -3.04 -3.30 -20.00
N ASP A 396 -1.86 -2.69 -20.00
CA ASP A 396 -0.64 -3.16 -20.63
C ASP A 396 0.57 -3.04 -19.66
N ASN A 397 1.68 -3.69 -20.04
CA ASN A 397 2.96 -3.61 -19.32
C ASN A 397 4.05 -2.95 -20.19
N ASP A 398 3.67 -2.03 -21.07
CA ASP A 398 4.59 -1.41 -22.04
C ASP A 398 5.67 -0.57 -21.37
N GLU A 399 5.38 -0.07 -20.16
CA GLU A 399 6.36 0.62 -19.30
C GLU A 399 7.64 -0.20 -19.06
N SER A 400 7.50 -1.52 -18.96
CA SER A 400 8.61 -2.43 -18.74
C SER A 400 9.33 -2.82 -20.03
N CYS A 401 8.70 -2.65 -21.20
CA CYS A 401 9.20 -3.04 -22.53
C CYS A 401 9.59 -4.53 -22.71
N LYS A 402 9.49 -5.34 -21.65
CA LYS A 402 9.90 -6.75 -21.56
C LYS A 402 8.73 -7.65 -21.15
N SER A 403 7.50 -7.22 -21.40
CA SER A 403 6.28 -7.92 -20.97
C SER A 403 6.09 -9.32 -21.60
N SER A 404 6.86 -9.63 -22.65
CA SER A 404 6.96 -10.95 -23.27
C SER A 404 8.01 -11.87 -22.64
N GLU A 405 8.90 -11.33 -21.81
CA GLU A 405 9.91 -12.07 -21.06
C GLU A 405 9.33 -12.55 -19.72
N ASP A 406 10.05 -13.45 -19.05
CA ASP A 406 9.69 -13.95 -17.72
C ASP A 406 9.57 -12.80 -16.70
N GLU A 407 8.54 -12.85 -15.86
CA GLU A 407 8.22 -11.83 -14.87
C GLU A 407 9.40 -11.49 -13.94
N SER A 408 10.28 -12.46 -13.66
CA SER A 408 11.47 -12.25 -12.82
C SER A 408 12.47 -11.25 -13.37
N GLN A 409 12.45 -11.01 -14.69
CA GLN A 409 13.45 -10.16 -15.34
C GLN A 409 13.11 -8.67 -15.29
N TRP A 410 11.86 -8.30 -15.02
CA TRP A 410 11.40 -6.92 -15.18
C TRP A 410 10.47 -6.44 -14.06
N VAL A 411 9.72 -7.31 -13.38
CA VAL A 411 8.76 -6.89 -12.35
C VAL A 411 9.47 -6.18 -11.20
N GLU A 412 10.62 -6.69 -10.74
CA GLU A 412 11.37 -6.03 -9.66
C GLU A 412 11.83 -4.62 -10.03
N GLU A 413 12.27 -4.39 -11.26
CA GLU A 413 12.68 -3.05 -11.73
C GLU A 413 11.47 -2.10 -11.73
N LEU A 414 10.30 -2.57 -12.18
CA LEU A 414 9.06 -1.81 -12.17
C LEU A 414 8.65 -1.44 -10.73
N LEU A 415 8.68 -2.39 -9.80
CA LEU A 415 8.37 -2.14 -8.38
C LEU A 415 9.34 -1.13 -7.77
N LYS A 416 10.65 -1.25 -8.03
CA LYS A 416 11.68 -0.32 -7.53
C LYS A 416 11.44 1.12 -8.03
N LEU A 417 11.00 1.27 -9.29
CA LEU A 417 10.66 2.57 -9.85
C LEU A 417 9.50 3.23 -9.10
N HIS A 418 8.49 2.42 -8.76
CA HIS A 418 7.24 2.81 -8.10
C HIS A 418 7.24 2.70 -6.57
N THR A 419 8.41 2.69 -5.91
CA THR A 419 8.43 2.85 -4.45
C THR A 419 7.94 4.22 -4.03
N ALA A 420 7.25 4.28 -2.90
CA ALA A 420 6.69 5.51 -2.34
C ALA A 420 6.91 5.55 -0.82
N ARG A 421 6.62 6.72 -0.24
CA ARG A 421 6.54 6.87 1.22
C ARG A 421 5.22 6.29 1.70
N VAL A 422 5.16 5.80 2.94
CA VAL A 422 3.87 5.47 3.56
C VAL A 422 2.96 6.71 3.53
N ARG A 423 3.53 7.90 3.72
CA ARG A 423 2.77 9.14 3.65
C ARG A 423 2.07 9.35 2.30
N ASP A 424 2.68 8.93 1.19
CA ASP A 424 2.03 9.00 -0.13
C ASP A 424 0.83 8.04 -0.21
N VAL A 425 0.96 6.84 0.38
CA VAL A 425 -0.15 5.87 0.51
C VAL A 425 -1.28 6.46 1.34
N GLU A 426 -0.99 7.06 2.50
CA GLU A 426 -2.00 7.69 3.37
C GLU A 426 -2.78 8.79 2.66
N ILE A 427 -2.09 9.65 1.90
CA ILE A 427 -2.72 10.76 1.17
C ILE A 427 -3.65 10.24 0.07
N LEU A 428 -3.20 9.23 -0.69
CA LEU A 428 -3.95 8.65 -1.82
C LEU A 428 -5.11 7.76 -1.39
N THR A 429 -5.04 7.17 -0.19
CA THR A 429 -6.07 6.24 0.33
C THR A 429 -7.01 6.88 1.33
N GLY A 430 -6.59 7.98 1.98
CA GLY A 430 -7.27 8.57 3.12
C GLY A 430 -7.20 7.71 4.38
N LEU A 431 -6.23 6.80 4.45
CA LEU A 431 -5.96 5.97 5.62
C LEU A 431 -4.86 6.58 6.50
N ASP A 432 -4.86 6.25 7.79
CA ASP A 432 -3.75 6.54 8.71
C ASP A 432 -3.23 5.24 9.31
N LEU A 433 -1.96 4.92 9.02
CA LEU A 433 -1.30 3.69 9.42
C LEU A 433 -0.49 3.88 10.72
N TYR A 434 -0.01 2.79 11.33
CA TYR A 434 0.89 2.80 12.49
C TYR A 434 0.31 3.52 13.73
N ARG A 435 -0.96 3.25 14.05
CA ARG A 435 -1.65 3.88 15.18
C ARG A 435 -1.40 3.20 16.53
N SER A 436 -0.93 1.96 16.50
CA SER A 436 -0.54 1.21 17.69
C SER A 436 0.90 0.74 17.53
N THR A 437 1.86 1.60 17.90
CA THR A 437 3.29 1.26 17.87
C THR A 437 3.96 1.70 19.17
N THR A 438 5.11 1.11 19.48
CA THR A 438 5.96 1.53 20.62
C THR A 438 6.70 2.84 20.34
N LEU A 439 6.73 3.28 19.09
CA LEU A 439 7.36 4.52 18.65
C LEU A 439 6.55 5.73 19.14
N ASN A 440 7.25 6.81 19.50
CA ASN A 440 6.57 8.08 19.72
C ASN A 440 6.06 8.64 18.38
N TYR A 441 5.05 9.51 18.43
CA TYR A 441 4.39 9.94 17.20
C TYR A 441 5.32 10.69 16.24
N THR A 442 6.31 11.46 16.74
CA THR A 442 7.34 12.06 15.89
C THR A 442 8.14 11.02 15.12
N GLN A 443 8.57 9.93 15.77
CA GLN A 443 9.27 8.81 15.12
C GLN A 443 8.37 8.11 14.11
N THR A 444 7.07 7.94 14.43
CA THR A 444 6.08 7.42 13.48
C THR A 444 5.96 8.32 12.25
N LEU A 445 5.95 9.65 12.41
CA LEU A 445 5.95 10.58 11.28
C LEU A 445 7.24 10.47 10.46
N SER A 446 8.41 10.39 11.10
CA SER A 446 9.69 10.18 10.41
C SER A 446 9.66 8.88 9.59
N LEU A 447 9.16 7.79 10.16
CA LEU A 447 8.97 6.49 9.50
C LEU A 447 8.03 6.63 8.28
N LYS A 448 6.92 7.35 8.43
CA LYS A 448 5.94 7.56 7.36
C LYS A 448 6.50 8.40 6.20
N THR A 449 7.37 9.35 6.47
CA THR A 449 8.01 10.22 5.46
C THR A 449 9.25 9.61 4.81
N TYR A 450 9.76 8.49 5.33
CA TYR A 450 10.94 7.84 4.77
C TYR A 450 10.62 7.23 3.39
N LEU A 451 11.47 7.52 2.40
CA LEU A 451 11.40 6.93 1.07
C LEU A 451 12.50 5.88 0.92
N HIS A 452 12.12 4.60 0.86
CA HIS A 452 13.07 3.54 0.58
C HIS A 452 13.54 3.59 -0.89
N THR A 453 14.85 3.63 -1.10
CA THR A 453 15.48 3.60 -2.42
C THR A 453 16.31 2.34 -2.61
N PHE A 454 16.01 1.56 -3.65
CA PHE A 454 16.78 0.38 -4.05
C PHE A 454 17.98 0.72 -4.97
N GLU A 455 18.34 1.99 -5.07
CA GLU A 455 19.50 2.46 -5.82
C GLU A 455 20.78 2.04 -5.09
N SER A 456 21.72 1.42 -5.80
CA SER A 456 23.06 1.20 -5.27
C SER A 456 23.88 2.49 -5.35
N ASP A 457 24.70 2.76 -4.33
CA ASP A 457 25.64 3.89 -4.33
C ASP A 457 26.79 3.74 -5.36
N THR A 458 26.87 2.59 -6.03
CA THR A 458 27.91 2.22 -7.01
C THR A 458 27.55 2.60 -8.43
#